data_AF-A0A368FNN6-F1
#
_entry.id   AF-A0A368FNN6-F1
#
_cell.length_a   1.000
_cell.length_b   1.000
_cell.length_c   1.000
_cell.angle_alpha   90.00
_cell.angle_beta   90.00
_cell.angle_gamma   90.00
#
_symmetry.space_group_name_H-M   'P 1'
#
loop_
_entity.id
_entity.type
_entity.pdbx_description
1 polymer ?
#
loop_
_entity_poly.entity_id
_entity_poly.type
_entity_poly.pdbx_seq_one_letter_code
_entity_poly.pdbx_strand_id
1 'polypeptide(L)'
;MKTLVLLLAYFSIATAKEAEECPGVGHKTIKGAQASDVVAQVILTKKHEAHGRYTEYDVEAQQIYRPANKESFKSVILIPKRCKVTTGVRYIVGCTLGNTCDYVVPFTLTPRRKPRVKNNKASSSSD
;
A
#
# COMPACT_ATOMS: atom_id res chain seq x y z
N MET A 1 -39.56 8.73 31.89
CA MET A 1 -38.17 9.26 31.89
C MET A 1 -37.22 8.10 31.58
N LYS A 2 -36.30 8.30 30.63
CA LYS A 2 -34.91 7.76 30.59
C LYS A 2 -34.74 6.23 30.58
N THR A 3 -33.98 5.55 29.73
CA THR A 3 -33.15 5.86 28.55
C THR A 3 -32.68 4.48 28.05
N LEU A 4 -32.49 4.37 26.73
CA LEU A 4 -31.68 3.37 26.02
C LEU A 4 -30.79 2.45 26.89
N VAL A 5 -31.04 1.14 26.84
CA VAL A 5 -30.02 0.13 27.12
C VAL A 5 -29.29 -0.16 25.81
N LEU A 6 -28.00 0.16 25.83
CA LEU A 6 -27.08 0.18 24.69
C LEU A 6 -26.98 -1.16 23.96
N LEU A 7 -27.15 -1.09 22.64
CA LEU A 7 -26.55 -1.97 21.64
C LEU A 7 -25.01 -1.91 21.74
N LEU A 8 -24.39 -2.80 22.50
CA LEU A 8 -22.94 -3.04 22.46
C LEU A 8 -22.65 -4.54 22.60
N ALA A 9 -22.94 -5.30 21.54
CA ALA A 9 -22.49 -6.70 21.45
C ALA A 9 -22.15 -7.16 20.02
N TYR A 10 -21.79 -6.23 19.12
CA TYR A 10 -21.35 -6.57 17.74
C TYR A 10 -19.94 -6.09 17.40
N PHE A 11 -19.10 -5.84 18.40
CA PHE A 11 -17.68 -5.56 18.19
C PHE A 11 -16.81 -6.42 19.12
N SER A 12 -17.05 -7.73 19.10
CA SER A 12 -16.01 -8.68 19.52
C SER A 12 -14.95 -8.74 18.42
N ILE A 13 -14.02 -7.79 18.53
CA ILE A 13 -12.57 -7.96 18.40
C ILE A 13 -12.21 -9.07 17.41
N ALA A 14 -11.98 -8.69 16.15
CA ALA A 14 -11.19 -9.50 15.24
C ALA A 14 -9.84 -9.76 15.93
N THR A 15 -9.68 -10.98 16.45
CA THR A 15 -8.48 -11.43 17.13
C THR A 15 -7.28 -11.20 16.23
N ALA A 16 -6.29 -10.47 16.74
CA ALA A 16 -5.00 -10.23 16.13
C ALA A 16 -4.16 -11.53 16.11
N LYS A 17 -4.63 -12.55 15.40
CA LYS A 17 -3.88 -13.74 15.05
C LYS A 17 -3.92 -13.87 13.53
N GLU A 18 -2.77 -13.57 12.94
CA GLU A 18 -2.44 -13.80 11.53
C GLU A 18 -3.23 -12.96 10.51
N ALA A 19 -3.23 -11.64 10.68
CA ALA A 19 -3.05 -10.80 9.51
C ALA A 19 -1.59 -11.01 9.06
N GLU A 20 -1.36 -12.01 8.20
CA GLU A 20 -0.11 -12.13 7.45
C GLU A 20 -0.02 -10.91 6.53
N GLU A 21 0.36 -9.78 7.12
CA GLU A 21 0.40 -8.47 6.48
C GLU A 21 1.20 -8.60 5.20
N CYS A 22 0.58 -8.26 4.07
CA CYS A 22 1.39 -8.04 2.90
C CYS A 22 2.40 -6.95 3.21
N PRO A 23 3.69 -7.18 2.89
CA PRO A 23 4.75 -6.29 3.29
C PRO A 23 4.42 -4.91 2.71
N GLY A 24 4.04 -3.98 3.58
CA GLY A 24 3.37 -2.77 3.15
C GLY A 24 2.40 -2.15 4.16
N VAL A 25 1.76 -2.93 5.01
CA VAL A 25 0.99 -2.39 6.15
C VAL A 25 2.00 -2.15 7.30
N GLY A 26 2.31 -0.89 7.59
CA GLY A 26 3.25 -0.49 8.67
C GLY A 26 4.72 -0.25 8.24
N HIS A 27 5.62 0.02 9.22
CA HIS A 27 7.02 0.50 9.10
C HIS A 27 7.97 -0.29 8.14
N LYS A 28 7.50 -1.34 7.47
CA LYS A 28 8.25 -2.17 6.52
C LYS A 28 8.23 -1.64 5.07
N THR A 29 7.57 -0.51 4.81
CA THR A 29 7.37 0.07 3.46
C THR A 29 8.65 0.39 2.70
N ILE A 30 9.66 0.94 3.38
CA ILE A 30 10.91 1.38 2.71
C ILE A 30 11.74 0.17 2.23
N LYS A 31 11.83 -0.89 3.04
CA LYS A 31 12.62 -2.09 2.68
C LYS A 31 12.02 -2.86 1.51
N GLY A 32 10.69 -2.96 1.45
CA GLY A 32 9.98 -3.63 0.34
C GLY A 32 10.20 -2.91 -1.00
N ALA A 33 10.09 -1.58 -1.03
CA ALA A 33 10.35 -0.80 -2.22
C ALA A 33 11.82 -0.88 -2.70
N GLN A 34 12.78 -0.91 -1.77
CA GLN A 34 14.21 -1.03 -2.12
C GLN A 34 14.58 -2.40 -2.71
N ALA A 35 13.95 -3.47 -2.22
CA ALA A 35 14.16 -4.83 -2.72
C ALA A 35 13.47 -5.12 -4.06
N SER A 36 12.62 -4.22 -4.54
CA SER A 36 11.89 -4.38 -5.80
C SER A 36 12.69 -3.82 -6.99
N ASP A 37 12.69 -4.55 -8.10
CA ASP A 37 13.29 -4.11 -9.37
C ASP A 37 12.48 -2.96 -9.99
N VAL A 38 11.15 -3.07 -9.91
CA VAL A 38 10.19 -2.07 -10.37
C VAL A 38 9.33 -1.61 -9.22
N VAL A 39 9.07 -0.30 -9.12
CA VAL A 39 8.07 0.25 -8.20
C VAL A 39 7.16 1.17 -8.99
N ALA A 40 5.85 0.89 -8.95
CA ALA A 40 4.85 1.61 -9.71
C ALA A 40 3.56 1.81 -8.91
N GLN A 41 2.86 2.90 -9.20
CA GLN A 41 1.47 3.10 -8.85
C GLN A 41 0.59 2.48 -9.94
N VAL A 42 -0.36 1.64 -9.53
CA VAL A 42 -1.25 0.91 -10.44
C VAL A 42 -2.70 0.93 -9.97
N ILE A 43 -3.63 0.75 -10.90
CA ILE A 43 -5.02 0.37 -10.62
C ILE A 43 -5.18 -1.10 -11.02
N LEU A 44 -5.68 -1.94 -10.11
CA LEU A 44 -6.03 -3.31 -10.44
C LEU A 44 -7.36 -3.30 -11.20
N THR A 45 -7.39 -3.69 -12.47
CA THR A 45 -8.59 -3.58 -13.32
C THR A 45 -9.37 -4.88 -13.38
N LYS A 46 -8.66 -6.01 -13.55
CA LYS A 46 -9.27 -7.33 -13.67
C LYS A 46 -8.52 -8.34 -12.80
N LYS A 47 -9.27 -9.25 -12.18
CA LYS A 47 -8.74 -10.40 -11.45
C LYS A 47 -8.90 -11.64 -12.32
N HIS A 48 -7.83 -12.43 -12.47
CA HIS A 48 -7.87 -13.72 -13.17
C HIS A 48 -7.83 -14.89 -12.20
N GLU A 49 -7.86 -16.11 -12.73
CA GLU A 49 -7.76 -17.32 -11.92
C GLU A 49 -6.45 -17.38 -11.13
N ALA A 50 -6.54 -18.00 -9.95
CA ALA A 50 -5.50 -17.87 -8.96
C ALA A 50 -4.58 -19.11 -8.95
N HIS A 51 -3.47 -19.05 -9.67
CA HIS A 51 -2.50 -20.14 -9.75
C HIS A 51 -1.57 -20.20 -8.51
N GLY A 52 -1.55 -21.36 -7.84
CA GLY A 52 -0.67 -21.60 -6.69
C GLY A 52 -0.91 -20.63 -5.53
N ARG A 53 0.14 -19.94 -5.08
CA ARG A 53 0.08 -18.95 -3.97
C ARG A 53 -0.22 -17.52 -4.43
N TYR A 54 -0.34 -17.29 -5.72
CA TYR A 54 -0.54 -15.97 -6.32
C TYR A 54 -1.90 -15.86 -6.99
N THR A 55 -2.30 -14.62 -7.23
CA THR A 55 -3.44 -14.27 -8.07
C THR A 55 -2.96 -13.29 -9.11
N GLU A 56 -3.35 -13.52 -10.36
CA GLU A 56 -2.99 -12.68 -11.48
C GLU A 56 -4.01 -11.55 -11.66
N TYR A 57 -3.51 -10.35 -11.97
CA TYR A 57 -4.31 -9.16 -12.17
C TYR A 57 -3.86 -8.38 -13.40
N ASP A 58 -4.82 -7.91 -14.19
CA ASP A 58 -4.57 -6.84 -15.14
C ASP A 58 -4.42 -5.53 -14.37
N VAL A 59 -3.47 -4.72 -14.81
CA VAL A 59 -3.13 -3.45 -14.17
C VAL A 59 -2.95 -2.32 -15.17
N GLU A 60 -3.46 -1.17 -14.77
CA GLU A 60 -3.20 0.10 -15.44
C GLU A 60 -2.15 0.87 -14.65
N ALA A 61 -0.97 1.04 -15.25
CA ALA A 61 0.11 1.82 -14.64
C ALA A 61 -0.22 3.32 -14.71
N GLN A 62 -0.24 3.96 -13.54
CA GLN A 62 -0.49 5.40 -13.40
C GLN A 62 0.83 6.18 -13.32
N GLN A 63 1.78 5.68 -12.54
CA GLN A 63 3.08 6.31 -12.34
C GLN A 63 4.15 5.26 -12.05
N ILE A 64 5.34 5.40 -12.64
CA ILE A 64 6.49 4.52 -12.36
C ILE A 64 7.50 5.31 -11.52
N TYR A 65 7.78 4.83 -10.31
CA TYR A 65 8.74 5.44 -9.39
C TYR A 65 10.15 4.88 -9.57
N ARG A 66 10.27 3.60 -9.90
CA ARG A 66 11.53 2.92 -10.20
C ARG A 66 11.32 2.03 -11.41
N PRO A 67 11.89 2.33 -12.59
CA PRO A 67 11.82 1.44 -13.75
C PRO A 67 12.84 0.30 -13.59
N ALA A 68 12.48 -0.92 -14.01
CA ALA A 68 13.48 -1.93 -14.37
C ALA A 68 13.96 -1.60 -15.78
N ASN A 69 15.28 -1.57 -15.98
CA ASN A 69 15.99 -1.28 -17.24
C ASN A 69 15.13 -1.23 -18.52
N LYS A 70 14.91 -0.03 -19.08
CA LYS A 70 14.33 0.31 -20.42
C LYS A 70 13.04 -0.40 -20.87
N GLU A 71 12.54 -1.39 -20.15
CA GLU A 71 11.37 -2.18 -20.52
C GLU A 71 10.14 -1.66 -19.79
N SER A 72 9.02 -1.70 -20.51
CA SER A 72 7.72 -1.29 -20.03
C SER A 72 7.30 -2.09 -18.80
N PHE A 73 6.67 -1.42 -17.84
CA PHE A 73 5.97 -2.10 -16.76
C PHE A 73 4.92 -3.04 -17.36
N LYS A 74 4.94 -4.32 -16.96
CA LYS A 74 4.00 -5.31 -17.46
C LYS A 74 2.56 -4.95 -17.06
N SER A 75 1.63 -5.04 -18.01
CA SER A 75 0.20 -4.81 -17.78
C SER A 75 -0.48 -5.92 -16.99
N VAL A 76 0.25 -6.99 -16.67
CA VAL A 76 -0.23 -8.14 -15.91
C VAL A 76 0.75 -8.50 -14.81
N ILE A 77 0.27 -8.58 -13.57
CA ILE A 77 1.08 -8.83 -12.38
C ILE A 77 0.53 -9.94 -11.51
N LEU A 78 1.41 -10.56 -10.73
CA LEU A 78 1.09 -11.61 -9.77
C LEU A 78 1.18 -11.05 -8.36
N ILE A 79 0.09 -11.11 -7.61
CA ILE A 79 0.02 -10.65 -6.22
C ILE A 79 -0.22 -11.86 -5.30
N PRO A 80 0.50 -12.00 -4.18
CA PRO A 80 0.25 -13.05 -3.21
C PRO A 80 -1.21 -13.06 -2.71
N LYS A 81 -1.83 -14.24 -2.64
CA LYS A 81 -3.24 -14.41 -2.18
C LYS A 81 -3.49 -13.78 -0.80
N ARG A 82 -2.47 -13.75 0.06
CA ARG A 82 -2.52 -13.13 1.39
C ARG A 82 -2.76 -11.62 1.40
N CYS A 83 -2.53 -10.90 0.29
CA CYS A 83 -2.62 -9.43 0.24
C CYS A 83 -4.04 -8.85 0.24
N LYS A 84 -5.09 -9.68 0.16
CA LYS A 84 -6.51 -9.25 0.19
C LYS A 84 -6.78 -7.95 -0.58
N VAL A 85 -6.28 -7.87 -1.81
CA VAL A 85 -6.44 -6.69 -2.68
C VAL A 85 -7.82 -6.67 -3.34
N THR A 86 -8.24 -5.50 -3.78
CA THR A 86 -9.53 -5.26 -4.45
C THR A 86 -9.32 -4.57 -5.79
N THR A 87 -10.04 -5.01 -6.82
CA THR A 87 -10.06 -4.33 -8.13
C THR A 87 -10.71 -2.94 -8.04
N GLY A 88 -10.36 -2.04 -8.95
CA GLY A 88 -10.78 -0.63 -8.95
C GLY A 88 -10.05 0.25 -7.93
N VAL A 89 -9.19 -0.32 -7.08
CA VAL A 89 -8.42 0.42 -6.07
C VAL A 89 -6.99 0.68 -6.57
N ARG A 90 -6.45 1.85 -6.19
CA ARG A 90 -5.06 2.23 -6.48
C ARG A 90 -4.13 1.62 -5.44
N TYR A 91 -3.01 1.06 -5.91
CA TYR A 91 -1.95 0.52 -5.08
C TYR A 91 -0.59 1.06 -5.53
N ILE A 92 0.37 1.10 -4.60
CA ILE A 92 1.78 1.07 -4.98
C ILE A 92 2.22 -0.38 -4.91
N VAL A 93 2.78 -0.86 -6.01
CA VAL A 93 3.31 -2.22 -6.14
C VAL A 93 4.81 -2.17 -6.38
N GLY A 94 5.52 -3.09 -5.74
CA GLY A 94 6.93 -3.33 -5.96
C GLY A 94 7.10 -4.75 -6.47
N CYS A 95 7.66 -4.89 -7.67
CA CYS A 95 7.72 -6.13 -8.42
C CYS A 95 9.18 -6.52 -8.74
N THR A 96 9.42 -7.82 -8.83
CA THR A 96 10.67 -8.40 -9.32
C THR A 96 10.57 -8.71 -10.82
N LEU A 97 11.70 -9.03 -11.47
CA LEU A 97 11.82 -9.37 -12.90
C LEU A 97 10.88 -10.49 -13.44
N GLY A 98 10.09 -11.14 -12.59
CA GLY A 98 9.07 -12.13 -12.97
C GLY A 98 7.63 -11.69 -12.69
N ASN A 99 7.30 -10.40 -12.89
CA ASN A 99 5.97 -9.77 -12.67
C ASN A 99 5.29 -10.07 -11.32
N THR A 100 6.06 -10.59 -10.37
CA THR A 100 5.62 -10.96 -9.04
C THR A 100 5.81 -9.76 -8.15
N CYS A 101 4.72 -9.29 -7.57
CA CYS A 101 4.67 -8.07 -6.77
C CYS A 101 4.38 -8.44 -5.32
N ASP A 102 5.44 -8.67 -4.56
CA ASP A 102 5.35 -9.01 -3.14
C ASP A 102 5.09 -7.77 -2.28
N TYR A 103 5.57 -6.60 -2.73
CA TYR A 103 5.30 -5.32 -2.08
C TYR A 103 4.00 -4.74 -2.64
N VAL A 104 2.95 -4.67 -1.81
CA VAL A 104 1.65 -4.14 -2.21
C VAL A 104 1.06 -3.29 -1.10
N VAL A 105 0.85 -2.00 -1.37
CA VAL A 105 0.23 -1.07 -0.41
C VAL A 105 -0.90 -0.28 -1.04
N PRO A 106 -2.04 -0.13 -0.35
CA PRO A 106 -3.09 0.79 -0.80
C PRO A 106 -2.52 2.20 -0.97
N PHE A 107 -2.79 2.82 -2.10
CA PHE A 107 -2.45 4.22 -2.30
C PHE A 107 -3.48 5.09 -1.60
N THR A 108 -3.18 5.48 -0.36
CA THR A 108 -3.94 6.52 0.34
C THR A 108 -3.33 7.88 0.01
N LEU A 109 -4.15 8.81 -0.50
CA LEU A 109 -3.81 10.22 -0.53
C LEU A 109 -3.75 10.74 0.92
N THR A 110 -2.68 10.46 1.64
CA THR A 110 -2.44 11.15 2.90
C THR A 110 -2.18 12.62 2.56
N PRO A 111 -2.98 13.57 3.04
CA PRO A 111 -2.68 14.99 2.89
C PRO A 111 -1.27 15.21 3.45
N ARG A 112 -0.36 15.67 2.60
CA ARG A 112 1.02 15.97 3.00
C ARG A 112 0.93 16.98 4.13
N ARG A 113 1.17 16.56 5.38
CA ARG A 113 1.30 17.50 6.50
C ARG A 113 2.43 18.44 6.11
N LYS A 114 2.10 19.70 5.81
CA LYS A 114 3.09 20.73 5.55
C LYS A 114 4.12 20.65 6.70
N PRO A 115 5.43 20.63 6.40
CA PRO A 115 6.42 20.70 7.46
C PRO A 115 6.06 21.91 8.32
N ARG A 116 5.82 21.69 9.62
CA ARG A 116 5.69 22.80 10.56
C ARG A 116 7.00 23.56 10.44
N VAL A 117 6.95 24.72 9.81
CA VAL A 117 8.05 25.68 9.85
C VAL A 117 8.30 25.90 11.33
N LYS A 118 9.42 25.35 11.85
CA LYS A 118 9.92 25.78 13.15
C LYS A 118 10.27 27.25 12.93
N ASN A 119 9.39 28.14 13.37
CA ASN A 119 9.75 29.52 13.60
C ASN A 119 10.85 29.48 14.66
N ASN A 120 12.10 29.39 14.22
CA ASN A 120 13.22 29.85 15.01
C ASN A 120 13.06 31.36 15.10
N LYS A 121 12.25 31.80 16.07
CA LYS A 121 12.29 33.16 16.59
C LYS A 121 13.68 33.29 17.18
N ALA A 122 14.63 33.78 16.38
CA ALA A 122 15.90 34.28 16.88
C ALA A 122 15.56 35.52 17.70
N SER A 123 15.42 35.34 19.01
CA SER A 123 15.63 36.41 19.96
C SER A 123 17.13 36.72 19.96
N SER A 124 17.52 37.78 19.26
CA SER A 124 18.79 38.48 19.56
C SER A 124 18.41 39.77 20.27
N SER A 125 18.47 39.72 21.59
CA SER A 125 18.59 40.86 22.48
C SER A 125 20.04 41.36 22.51
N SER A 126 20.18 42.69 22.65
CA SER A 126 21.38 43.47 23.06
C SER A 126 22.44 43.70 21.96
N ASP A 127 23.00 44.90 21.71
CA ASP A 127 23.07 46.18 22.47
C ASP A 127 22.58 47.40 21.67
#